data_AF-A0A8J5KST0-F1
#
_entry.id   AF-A0A8J5KST0-F1
#
_cell.length_a   1.000
_cell.length_b   1.000
_cell.length_c   1.000
_cell.angle_alpha   90.00
_cell.angle_beta   90.00
_cell.angle_gamma   90.00
#
_symmetry.space_group_name_H-M   'P 1'
#
loop_
_entity.id
_entity.type
_entity.pdbx_description
1 polymer ?
#
loop_
_entity_poly.entity_id
_entity_poly.type
_entity_poly.pdbx_seq_one_letter_code
_entity_poly.pdbx_strand_id
1 'polypeptide(L)'
;MPVRPLDNALPSAEQTKKVAKVVASASLSAKKAAAALATSSSMNDENMTNPSPPEQSVEYVPSEDLAALMDPESKMAVLLEEFSSKDWIRACEALNDLCRMALHHSSLLLPIL
;
A
#
# COMPACT_ATOMS: atom_id res chain seq x y z
N MET A 1 -12.54 -7.46 33.56
CA MET A 1 -12.98 -6.52 32.51
C MET A 1 -13.62 -7.33 31.39
N PRO A 2 -14.93 -7.21 31.14
CA PRO A 2 -15.57 -7.93 30.04
C PRO A 2 -15.16 -7.29 28.70
N VAL A 3 -14.54 -8.08 27.82
CA VAL A 3 -14.18 -7.63 26.47
C VAL A 3 -15.45 -7.49 25.64
N ARG A 4 -15.71 -6.30 25.10
CA ARG A 4 -16.81 -6.08 24.16
C ARG A 4 -16.45 -6.76 22.83
N PRO A 5 -17.36 -7.51 22.21
CA PRO A 5 -17.11 -8.07 20.88
C PRO A 5 -16.90 -6.92 19.88
N LEU A 6 -15.82 -6.99 19.09
CA LEU A 6 -15.60 -6.06 17.99
C LEU A 6 -16.60 -6.38 16.89
N ASP A 7 -17.57 -5.50 16.71
CA ASP A 7 -18.48 -5.49 15.57
C ASP A 7 -17.67 -5.03 14.34
N ASN A 8 -17.16 -5.99 13.58
CA ASN A 8 -16.30 -5.77 12.41
C ASN A 8 -17.11 -5.87 11.10
N ALA A 9 -18.37 -5.46 11.14
CA ALA A 9 -19.21 -5.43 9.95
C ALA A 9 -18.84 -4.21 9.10
N LEU A 10 -18.33 -4.44 7.88
CA LEU A 10 -18.22 -3.41 6.86
C LEU A 10 -19.60 -2.78 6.63
N PRO A 11 -19.73 -1.44 6.51
CA PRO A 11 -21.01 -0.82 6.27
C PRO A 11 -21.58 -1.36 4.95
N SER A 12 -22.72 -2.07 5.05
CA SER A 12 -23.48 -2.54 3.90
C SER A 12 -23.86 -1.33 3.05
N ALA A 13 -23.41 -1.31 1.79
CA ALA A 13 -23.75 -0.27 0.84
C ALA A 13 -25.25 -0.33 0.50
N GLU A 14 -26.08 0.36 1.28
CA GLU A 14 -27.48 0.59 0.95
C GLU A 14 -27.58 1.56 -0.23
N GLN A 15 -27.87 0.97 -1.39
CA GLN A 15 -28.15 1.65 -2.66
C GLN A 15 -29.33 2.61 -2.52
N THR A 16 -29.07 3.92 -2.56
CA THR A 16 -30.11 4.93 -2.75
C THR A 16 -30.16 5.39 -4.20
N LYS A 17 -31.25 5.01 -4.85
CA LYS A 17 -31.62 5.36 -6.22
C LYS A 17 -31.88 6.86 -6.32
N LYS A 18 -31.15 7.61 -7.14
CA LYS A 18 -31.68 8.76 -7.90
C LYS A 18 -30.73 9.29 -8.98
N VAL A 19 -31.37 9.69 -10.08
CA VAL A 19 -30.89 9.93 -11.44
C VAL A 19 -30.22 11.30 -11.60
N ALA A 20 -29.11 11.39 -12.33
CA ALA A 20 -28.80 12.51 -13.23
C ALA A 20 -27.70 12.14 -14.24
N LYS A 21 -27.80 12.74 -15.42
CA LYS A 21 -27.37 12.29 -16.75
C LYS A 21 -26.21 13.16 -17.26
N VAL A 22 -25.11 12.51 -17.74
CA VAL A 22 -24.16 12.91 -18.83
C VAL A 22 -23.42 14.27 -18.57
N VAL A 23 -22.11 14.46 -18.77
CA VAL A 23 -21.29 14.34 -19.98
C VAL A 23 -19.81 14.37 -19.58
N ALA A 24 -18.99 13.62 -20.30
CA ALA A 24 -17.54 13.76 -20.36
C ALA A 24 -17.11 15.20 -20.73
N SER A 25 -15.98 15.65 -20.19
CA SER A 25 -15.06 16.58 -20.87
C SER A 25 -13.70 16.56 -20.18
N ALA A 26 -12.75 15.92 -20.84
CA ALA A 26 -11.33 16.17 -20.64
C ALA A 26 -11.00 17.61 -21.07
N SER A 27 -10.13 18.30 -20.34
CA SER A 27 -9.28 19.33 -20.93
C SER A 27 -8.00 19.53 -20.12
N LEU A 28 -6.90 19.04 -20.69
CA LEU A 28 -5.55 19.51 -20.40
C LEU A 28 -5.42 20.98 -20.83
N SER A 29 -4.88 21.86 -19.98
CA SER A 29 -3.97 22.91 -20.45
C SER A 29 -3.24 23.61 -19.30
N ALA A 30 -1.95 23.84 -19.53
CA ALA A 30 -0.97 24.41 -18.63
C ALA A 30 -0.92 25.95 -18.67
N LYS A 31 -0.64 26.62 -17.53
CA LYS A 31 0.41 27.67 -17.40
C LYS A 31 0.46 28.26 -15.97
N LYS A 32 1.61 28.04 -15.30
CA LYS A 32 2.48 28.99 -14.59
C LYS A 32 1.89 30.28 -13.96
N ALA A 33 2.07 30.43 -12.63
CA ALA A 33 2.50 31.70 -12.02
C ALA A 33 3.14 31.44 -10.66
N ALA A 34 4.31 32.05 -10.45
CA ALA A 34 5.09 32.02 -9.24
C ALA A 34 4.62 33.10 -8.24
N ALA A 35 5.01 32.89 -6.98
CA ALA A 35 5.24 33.88 -5.94
C ALA A 35 4.03 34.67 -5.40
N ALA A 36 3.63 34.32 -4.18
CA ALA A 36 3.25 35.31 -3.18
C ALA A 36 3.94 34.95 -1.85
N LEU A 37 4.69 35.93 -1.38
CA LEU A 37 5.69 35.89 -0.32
C LEU A 37 5.01 36.12 1.05
N ALA A 38 5.44 35.31 2.03
CA ALA A 38 5.68 35.61 3.44
C ALA A 38 4.76 36.55 4.26
N THR A 39 4.42 36.10 5.47
CA THR A 39 4.93 36.64 6.77
C THR A 39 3.85 36.64 7.86
N SER A 40 4.08 35.92 8.96
CA SER A 40 4.03 36.51 10.30
C SER A 40 4.56 35.55 11.38
N SER A 41 5.77 35.87 11.86
CA SER A 41 6.22 35.90 13.26
C SER A 41 5.53 35.01 14.30
N SER A 42 6.32 34.20 15.01
CA SER A 42 6.57 34.35 16.46
C SER A 42 6.83 33.00 17.15
N MET A 43 8.10 32.80 17.54
CA MET A 43 8.59 32.15 18.77
C MET A 43 7.94 30.83 19.24
N ASN A 44 8.60 29.69 18.93
CA ASN A 44 9.00 28.67 19.91
C ASN A 44 9.96 27.66 19.24
N ASP A 45 11.24 27.72 19.59
CA ASP A 45 12.33 26.90 19.05
C ASP A 45 12.61 25.70 19.97
N GLU A 46 11.66 24.77 20.12
CA GLU A 46 11.89 23.52 20.89
C GLU A 46 11.31 22.25 20.24
N ASN A 47 10.61 22.36 19.10
CA ASN A 47 10.30 21.20 18.27
C ASN A 47 11.20 21.24 17.03
N MET A 48 12.44 20.80 17.18
CA MET A 48 13.18 20.21 16.06
C MET A 48 12.30 19.09 15.54
N THR A 49 11.46 19.41 14.56
CA THR A 49 10.75 18.44 13.75
C THR A 49 11.86 17.72 13.02
N ASN A 50 12.38 16.64 13.64
CA ASN A 50 13.20 15.68 12.96
C ASN A 50 12.46 15.38 11.65
N PRO A 51 13.12 15.49 10.49
CA PRO A 51 12.44 15.25 9.22
C PRO A 51 11.79 13.87 9.33
N SER A 52 10.46 13.85 9.29
CA SER A 52 9.73 12.59 9.24
C SER A 52 10.31 11.83 8.07
N PRO A 53 10.70 10.55 8.25
CA PRO A 53 11.17 9.75 7.13
C PRO A 53 10.13 9.86 6.01
N PRO A 54 10.57 9.95 4.74
CA PRO A 54 9.65 10.09 3.62
C PRO A 54 8.62 8.96 3.72
N GLU A 55 7.35 9.34 3.73
CA GLU A 55 6.24 8.39 3.68
C GLU A 55 6.45 7.50 2.44
N GLN A 56 6.81 6.24 2.66
CA GLN A 56 6.93 5.25 1.59
C GLN A 56 5.51 4.96 1.10
N SER A 57 5.17 5.53 -0.06
CA SER A 57 3.90 5.24 -0.73
C SER A 57 3.93 3.81 -1.27
N VAL A 58 3.04 2.96 -0.77
CA VAL A 58 2.85 1.58 -1.27
C VAL A 58 1.68 1.60 -2.26
N GLU A 59 1.95 1.27 -3.52
CA GLU A 59 0.92 1.12 -4.54
C GLU A 59 0.32 -0.29 -4.50
N TYR A 60 -1.01 -0.37 -4.59
CA TYR A 60 -1.70 -1.65 -4.64
C TYR A 60 -1.62 -2.25 -6.05
N VAL A 61 -1.28 -3.54 -6.14
CA VAL A 61 -1.27 -4.32 -7.39
C VAL A 61 -2.19 -5.53 -7.22
N PRO A 62 -3.16 -5.75 -8.12
CA PRO A 62 -4.02 -6.94 -8.12
C PRO A 62 -3.22 -8.23 -8.28
N SER A 63 -3.68 -9.33 -7.66
CA SER A 63 -2.93 -10.60 -7.63
C SER A 63 -2.63 -11.18 -9.01
N GLU A 64 -3.54 -10.97 -9.97
CA GLU A 64 -3.46 -11.44 -11.35
C GLU A 64 -2.39 -10.72 -12.19
N ASP A 65 -2.00 -9.51 -11.81
CA ASP A 65 -1.00 -8.70 -12.52
C ASP A 65 0.44 -8.95 -12.01
N LEU A 66 0.62 -9.81 -11.01
CA LEU A 66 1.95 -10.09 -10.50
C LEU A 66 2.76 -10.92 -11.49
N ALA A 67 3.91 -10.38 -11.89
CA ALA A 67 4.88 -11.08 -12.71
C ALA A 67 5.52 -12.27 -11.97
N ALA A 68 5.95 -13.28 -12.72
CA ALA A 68 6.76 -14.37 -12.18
C ALA A 68 8.07 -13.86 -11.55
N LEU A 69 8.65 -14.66 -10.66
CA LEU A 69 9.97 -14.39 -10.07
C LEU A 69 11.06 -14.82 -11.04
N MET A 70 12.13 -14.02 -11.17
CA MET A 70 13.27 -14.38 -12.03
C MET A 70 14.01 -15.63 -11.54
N ASP A 71 14.18 -15.75 -10.22
CA ASP A 71 14.87 -16.88 -9.60
C ASP A 71 14.06 -17.37 -8.38
N PRO A 72 13.03 -18.22 -8.62
CA PRO A 72 12.11 -18.65 -7.58
C PRO A 72 12.76 -19.61 -6.56
N GLU A 73 13.81 -20.35 -6.94
CA GLU A 73 14.50 -21.27 -6.02
C GLU A 73 15.36 -20.51 -5.00
N SER A 74 16.18 -19.57 -5.47
CA SER A 74 16.94 -18.71 -4.55
C SER A 74 16.01 -17.90 -3.66
N LYS A 75 14.90 -17.40 -4.22
CA LYS A 75 13.92 -16.65 -3.43
C LYS A 75 13.27 -17.50 -2.34
N MET A 76 12.91 -18.75 -2.64
CA MET A 76 12.34 -19.68 -1.66
C MET A 76 13.25 -19.91 -0.44
N ALA A 77 14.57 -19.96 -0.65
CA ALA A 77 15.54 -20.20 0.42
C ALA A 77 15.58 -19.06 1.46
N VAL A 78 15.37 -17.81 1.03
CA VAL A 78 15.37 -16.63 1.92
C VAL A 78 13.97 -16.19 2.34
N LEU A 79 12.91 -16.66 1.67
CA LEU A 79 11.53 -16.21 1.90
C LEU A 79 11.09 -16.38 3.35
N LEU A 80 11.45 -17.50 3.98
CA LEU A 80 11.10 -17.79 5.37
C LEU A 80 11.81 -16.85 6.37
N GLU A 81 13.04 -16.46 6.06
CA GLU A 81 13.78 -15.47 6.86
C GLU A 81 13.16 -14.08 6.71
N GLU A 82 12.78 -13.69 5.49
CA GLU A 82 12.15 -12.39 5.23
C GLU A 82 10.78 -12.25 5.91
N PHE A 83 10.03 -13.34 6.05
CA PHE A 83 8.80 -13.38 6.85
C PHE A 83 9.01 -13.06 8.32
N SER A 84 10.20 -13.36 8.85
CA SER A 84 10.57 -13.11 10.24
C SER A 84 11.14 -11.70 10.45
N SER A 85 11.15 -10.86 9.41
CA SER A 85 11.59 -9.47 9.50
C SER A 85 10.74 -8.68 10.49
N LYS A 86 11.39 -7.82 11.29
CA LYS A 86 10.69 -6.84 12.14
C LYS A 86 10.10 -5.68 11.34
N ASP A 87 10.60 -5.48 10.11
CA ASP A 87 10.10 -4.46 9.21
C ASP A 87 8.84 -4.97 8.51
N TRP A 88 7.69 -4.41 8.89
CA TRP A 88 6.38 -4.85 8.38
C TRP A 88 6.27 -4.74 6.85
N ILE A 89 6.92 -3.74 6.24
CA ILE A 89 6.97 -3.58 4.78
C ILE A 89 7.65 -4.78 4.15
N ARG A 90 8.77 -5.22 4.71
CA ARG A 90 9.49 -6.40 4.22
C ARG A 90 8.69 -7.68 4.38
N ALA A 91 7.96 -7.83 5.48
CA ALA A 91 7.05 -8.96 5.66
C ALA A 91 5.93 -8.94 4.60
N CYS A 92 5.39 -7.76 4.26
CA CYS A 92 4.42 -7.60 3.18
C CYS A 92 5.01 -7.91 1.80
N GLU A 93 6.24 -7.50 1.53
CA GLU A 93 6.97 -7.86 0.30
C GLU A 93 7.18 -9.38 0.21
N ALA A 94 7.59 -10.03 1.30
CA ALA A 94 7.76 -11.49 1.34
C ALA A 94 6.45 -12.25 1.11
N LEU A 95 5.34 -11.75 1.69
CA LEU A 95 3.99 -12.26 1.42
C LEU A 95 3.60 -12.12 -0.04
N ASN A 96 3.92 -10.98 -0.65
CA ASN A 96 3.66 -10.73 -2.06
C ASN A 96 4.45 -11.73 -2.93
N ASP A 97 5.73 -11.95 -2.62
CA ASP A 97 6.56 -12.93 -3.31
C ASP A 97 6.05 -14.37 -3.13
N LEU A 98 5.50 -14.71 -1.95
CA LEU A 98 4.84 -15.99 -1.74
C LEU A 98 3.60 -16.14 -2.64
N CYS A 99 2.80 -15.08 -2.81
CA CYS A 99 1.69 -15.10 -3.77
C CYS A 99 2.19 -15.33 -5.21
N ARG A 100 3.30 -14.69 -5.61
CA ARG A 100 3.93 -14.90 -6.93
C ARG A 100 4.36 -16.35 -7.12
N MET A 101 4.94 -16.95 -6.08
CA MET A 101 5.30 -18.36 -6.08
C MET A 101 4.08 -19.27 -6.20
N ALA A 102 3.00 -19.01 -5.45
CA ALA A 102 1.79 -19.82 -5.53
C ALA A 102 1.12 -19.75 -6.92
N LEU A 103 1.21 -18.61 -7.61
CA LEU A 103 0.64 -18.42 -8.94
C LEU A 103 1.49 -19.06 -10.05
N HIS A 104 2.80 -18.86 -10.02
CA HIS A 104 3.68 -19.20 -11.15
C HIS A 104 4.61 -20.39 -10.90
N HIS A 105 4.86 -20.73 -9.64
CA HIS A 105 5.85 -21.73 -9.21
C HIS A 105 5.34 -22.63 -8.08
N SER A 106 4.05 -22.96 -8.08
CA SER A 106 3.38 -23.68 -6.99
C SER A 106 4.03 -25.02 -6.65
N SER A 107 4.66 -25.68 -7.64
CA SER A 107 5.41 -26.92 -7.45
C SER A 107 6.54 -26.81 -6.42
N LEU A 108 7.15 -25.62 -6.28
CA LEU A 108 8.21 -25.38 -5.30
C LEU A 108 7.67 -25.28 -3.88
N LEU A 109 6.40 -24.94 -3.70
CA LEU A 109 5.76 -24.84 -2.39
C LEU A 109 5.23 -26.20 -1.88
N LEU A 110 4.94 -27.14 -2.78
CA LEU A 110 4.39 -28.47 -2.43
C LEU A 110 5.20 -29.26 -1.40
N PRO A 111 6.55 -29.25 -1.38
CA PRO A 111 7.31 -29.98 -0.36
C PRO A 111 7.12 -29.46 1.06
N ILE A 112 6.57 -28.26 1.21
CA ILE A 112 6.45 -27.51 2.47
C ILE A 112 4.99 -27.41 2.96
N LEU A 113 4.02 -27.77 2.10
CA LEU A 113 2.57 -27.72 2.34
C LEU A 113 2.02 -29.12 2.64
#